data_AF-A0A420D894-F1
#
_entry.id   AF-A0A420D894-F1
#
_cell.length_a   1.000
_cell.length_b   1.000
_cell.length_c   1.000
_cell.angle_alpha   90.00
_cell.angle_beta   90.00
_cell.angle_gamma   90.00
#
_symmetry.space_group_name_H-M   'P 1'
#
loop_
_entity.id
_entity.type
_entity.pdbx_description
1 polymer ?
#
loop_
_entity_poly.entity_id
_entity_poly.type
_entity_poly.pdbx_seq_one_letter_code
_entity_poly.pdbx_strand_id
1 'polypeptide(L)'
;MASKIKYNPDFDSLTSKELKLLEKACETIRKFVSKSDKINQVNYKTRDAHVTAYSTLKGTFVTNENFEEHSIFPKQELDCLIRISNAHMKLVSQKRTIPAYGFSVKISDKADTIANFPLVNFPLFPINNVSRFLKIFIAINRFFAGNILQKFWNLMKLTKNFFLVSPSFFHPSFMAEVFKLLINQNNFILSFDYHSIGVYRLGNHLVKLKLVPKNVPTKIDENRIDISIKNYLKNNDYELELMVQYCYDLENQPVNQLNKMWKNSEFVSIGTIKITELIDKNNQWVENLSFNPFENIEELRPVGRIQKLRDEAYKISFTTRKNNGL
;
A
#
# COMPACT_ATOMS: atom_id res chain seq x y z
N MET A 1 -16.68 17.75 22.31
CA MET A 1 -16.08 16.85 21.29
C MET A 1 -14.60 16.73 21.59
N ALA A 2 -14.02 15.53 21.46
CA ALA A 2 -12.57 15.37 21.62
C ALA A 2 -11.84 16.13 20.48
N SER A 3 -10.71 16.76 20.80
CA SER A 3 -9.90 17.47 19.80
C SER A 3 -9.18 16.47 18.91
N LYS A 4 -9.07 16.78 17.61
CA LYS A 4 -8.22 16.02 16.68
C LYS A 4 -6.77 16.16 17.09
N ILE A 5 -6.03 15.05 17.06
CA ILE A 5 -4.60 15.05 17.35
C ILE A 5 -3.85 15.65 16.17
N LYS A 6 -2.96 16.60 16.49
CA LYS A 6 -2.08 17.24 15.52
C LYS A 6 -0.83 16.38 15.28
N TYR A 7 -0.26 16.51 14.09
CA TYR A 7 1.00 15.90 13.75
C TYR A 7 2.13 16.42 14.65
N ASN A 8 3.00 15.50 15.05
CA ASN A 8 4.27 15.77 15.72
C ASN A 8 5.35 14.90 15.04
N PRO A 9 6.50 15.47 14.63
CA PRO A 9 7.63 14.72 14.06
C PRO A 9 8.11 13.53 14.90
N ASP A 10 7.90 13.54 16.22
CA ASP A 10 8.24 12.44 17.12
C ASP A 10 7.56 11.12 16.76
N PHE A 11 6.41 11.17 16.08
CA PHE A 11 5.74 9.96 15.58
C PHE A 11 6.55 9.20 14.53
N ASP A 12 7.46 9.89 13.83
CA ASP A 12 8.27 9.35 12.74
C ASP A 12 9.70 8.97 13.19
N SER A 13 10.09 9.36 14.40
CA SER A 13 11.46 9.26 14.89
C SER A 13 11.99 7.82 14.89
N LEU A 14 13.09 7.64 14.17
CA LEU A 14 13.84 6.39 14.10
C LEU A 14 15.09 6.48 14.99
N THR A 15 15.39 5.39 15.69
CA THR A 15 16.64 5.30 16.45
C THR A 15 17.84 5.14 15.51
N SER A 16 19.06 5.47 15.97
CA SER A 16 20.29 5.29 15.18
C SER A 16 20.50 3.83 14.73
N LYS A 17 20.03 2.87 15.53
CA LYS A 17 20.05 1.44 15.17
C LYS A 17 19.09 1.13 14.02
N GLU A 18 17.91 1.73 14.01
CA GLU A 18 16.92 1.55 12.96
C GLU A 18 17.35 2.21 11.66
N LEU A 19 17.99 3.37 11.72
CA LEU A 19 18.60 4.03 10.55
C LEU A 19 19.66 3.14 9.89
N LYS A 20 20.60 2.58 10.67
CA LYS A 20 21.59 1.61 10.14
C LYS A 20 20.96 0.35 9.54
N LEU A 21 19.85 -0.12 10.12
CA LEU A 21 19.09 -1.24 9.57
C LEU A 21 18.36 -0.85 8.27
N LEU A 22 17.85 0.38 8.18
CA LEU A 22 17.21 0.90 6.97
C LEU A 22 18.20 1.03 5.82
N GLU A 23 19.41 1.57 6.06
CA GLU A 23 20.50 1.61 5.06
C GLU A 23 20.78 0.20 4.50
N LYS A 24 20.92 -0.78 5.38
CA LYS A 24 21.12 -2.18 5.00
C LYS A 24 19.92 -2.77 4.26
N ALA A 25 18.69 -2.39 4.61
CA ALA A 25 17.50 -2.79 3.89
C ALA A 25 17.51 -2.23 2.46
N CYS A 26 17.82 -0.94 2.30
CA CYS A 26 17.98 -0.28 1.01
C CYS A 26 19.01 -0.98 0.11
N GLU A 27 20.17 -1.39 0.65
CA GLU A 27 21.14 -2.20 -0.10
C GLU A 27 20.55 -3.53 -0.59
N THR A 28 19.75 -4.19 0.25
CA THR A 28 19.14 -5.48 -0.13
C THR A 28 18.03 -5.33 -1.15
N ILE A 29 17.22 -4.27 -1.07
CA ILE A 29 16.23 -3.90 -2.09
C ILE A 29 16.96 -3.67 -3.42
N ARG A 30 18.03 -2.85 -3.42
CA ARG A 30 18.83 -2.59 -4.63
C ARG A 30 19.33 -3.90 -5.26
N LYS A 31 19.86 -4.82 -4.44
CA LYS A 31 20.35 -6.12 -4.90
C LYS A 31 19.23 -7.02 -5.45
N PHE A 32 18.07 -7.04 -4.81
CA PHE A 32 16.92 -7.82 -5.28
C PHE A 32 16.39 -7.25 -6.60
N VAL A 33 16.07 -5.96 -6.63
CA VAL A 33 15.52 -5.27 -7.82
C VAL A 33 16.48 -5.38 -9.01
N SER A 34 17.80 -5.29 -8.80
CA SER A 34 18.79 -5.45 -9.87
C SER A 34 18.82 -6.85 -10.51
N LYS A 35 18.29 -7.87 -9.83
CA LYS A 35 18.22 -9.26 -10.33
C LYS A 35 16.78 -9.70 -10.65
N SER A 36 15.84 -8.78 -10.51
CA SER A 36 14.42 -9.11 -10.47
C SER A 36 13.86 -9.53 -11.84
N ASP A 37 14.50 -9.08 -12.92
CA ASP A 37 14.32 -9.55 -14.30
C ASP A 37 14.54 -11.08 -14.40
N LYS A 38 15.65 -11.58 -13.87
CA LYS A 38 15.98 -13.02 -13.85
C LYS A 38 15.09 -13.80 -12.88
N ILE A 39 14.75 -13.19 -11.74
CA ILE A 39 13.89 -13.83 -10.72
C ILE A 39 12.47 -14.01 -11.25
N ASN A 40 11.96 -13.04 -12.02
CA ASN A 40 10.61 -13.02 -12.57
C ASN A 40 10.51 -13.48 -14.03
N GLN A 41 11.64 -13.76 -14.68
CA GLN A 41 11.72 -14.20 -16.08
C GLN A 41 11.08 -13.18 -17.04
N VAL A 42 11.42 -11.90 -16.88
CA VAL A 42 10.98 -10.79 -17.73
C VAL A 42 12.17 -9.98 -18.22
N ASN A 43 11.98 -9.16 -19.26
CA ASN A 43 13.04 -8.36 -19.88
C ASN A 43 13.26 -6.97 -19.23
N TYR A 44 12.67 -6.72 -18.06
CA TYR A 44 12.82 -5.47 -17.31
C TYR A 44 12.97 -5.75 -15.82
N LYS A 45 13.55 -4.79 -15.08
CA LYS A 45 13.62 -4.88 -13.61
C LYS A 45 12.24 -4.57 -13.02
N THR A 46 11.69 -5.54 -12.30
CA THR A 46 10.38 -5.43 -11.64
C THR A 46 10.48 -4.71 -10.29
N ARG A 47 9.33 -4.36 -9.72
CA ARG A 47 9.19 -3.82 -8.36
C ARG A 47 9.69 -4.80 -7.29
N ASP A 48 10.09 -4.27 -6.13
CA ASP A 48 10.54 -5.09 -4.98
C ASP A 48 9.40 -5.95 -4.42
N ALA A 49 8.22 -5.36 -4.34
CA ALA A 49 6.96 -6.00 -4.04
C ALA A 49 5.90 -5.50 -5.05
N HIS A 50 4.75 -6.13 -5.05
CA HIS A 50 3.66 -5.81 -5.97
C HIS A 50 3.96 -5.98 -7.46
N VAL A 51 4.66 -7.07 -7.81
CA VAL A 51 5.13 -7.30 -9.18
C VAL A 51 3.98 -7.56 -10.15
N THR A 52 3.06 -8.47 -9.84
CA THR A 52 1.92 -8.77 -10.72
C THR A 52 0.94 -7.61 -10.76
N ALA A 53 0.81 -6.97 -11.92
CA ALA A 53 -0.27 -6.04 -12.23
C ALA A 53 -1.49 -6.80 -12.77
N TYR A 54 -2.69 -6.39 -12.36
CA TYR A 54 -3.95 -6.91 -12.90
C TYR A 54 -4.59 -5.93 -13.89
N SER A 55 -4.52 -4.62 -13.59
CA SER A 55 -4.99 -3.55 -14.48
C SER A 55 -4.51 -2.20 -13.92
N THR A 56 -4.61 -1.15 -14.71
CA THR A 56 -4.54 0.24 -14.23
C THR A 56 -5.79 0.97 -14.66
N LEU A 57 -6.38 1.74 -13.77
CA LEU A 57 -7.59 2.51 -14.01
C LEU A 57 -7.25 3.98 -14.03
N LYS A 58 -7.84 4.73 -14.95
CA LYS A 58 -7.76 6.18 -15.02
C LYS A 58 -9.16 6.75 -14.79
N GLY A 59 -9.21 7.88 -14.13
CA GLY A 59 -10.45 8.55 -13.75
C GLY A 59 -10.18 9.92 -13.17
N THR A 60 -11.17 10.44 -12.44
CA THR A 60 -11.04 11.72 -11.74
C THR A 60 -11.41 11.58 -10.27
N PHE A 61 -10.73 12.34 -9.42
CA PHE A 61 -11.06 12.51 -8.00
C PHE A 61 -11.77 13.84 -7.82
N VAL A 62 -12.95 13.81 -7.22
CA VAL A 62 -13.77 14.98 -6.91
C VAL A 62 -13.86 15.14 -5.39
N THR A 63 -13.33 16.24 -4.87
CA THR A 63 -13.36 16.56 -3.44
C THR A 63 -14.76 16.99 -3.02
N ASN A 64 -15.21 16.55 -1.83
CA ASN A 64 -16.48 16.99 -1.28
C ASN A 64 -16.40 18.45 -0.82
N GLU A 65 -17.30 19.32 -1.25
CA GLU A 65 -17.28 20.76 -0.88
C GLU A 65 -17.47 21.00 0.63
N ASN A 66 -18.28 20.15 1.27
CA ASN A 66 -18.56 20.24 2.71
C ASN A 66 -17.44 19.64 3.58
N PHE A 67 -16.37 19.12 2.98
CA PHE A 67 -15.23 18.59 3.72
C PHE A 67 -14.38 19.74 4.28
N GLU A 68 -14.12 19.71 5.59
CA GLU A 68 -13.46 20.81 6.31
C GLU A 68 -12.06 21.19 5.79
N GLU A 69 -11.28 20.24 5.28
CA GLU A 69 -9.91 20.47 4.80
C GLU A 69 -9.87 20.40 3.25
N HIS A 70 -10.99 20.68 2.57
CA HIS A 70 -11.07 20.62 1.10
C HIS A 70 -10.01 21.50 0.40
N SER A 71 -9.57 22.58 1.05
CA SER A 71 -8.56 23.51 0.54
C SER A 71 -7.16 22.91 0.37
N ILE A 72 -6.88 21.72 0.93
CA ILE A 72 -5.61 21.02 0.67
C ILE A 72 -5.51 20.56 -0.79
N PHE A 73 -6.66 20.38 -1.45
CA PHE A 73 -6.72 20.03 -2.86
C PHE A 73 -6.78 21.34 -3.67
N PRO A 74 -5.88 21.52 -4.65
CA PRO A 74 -5.81 22.79 -5.38
C PRO A 74 -7.03 23.04 -6.28
N LYS A 75 -7.80 21.99 -6.58
CA LYS A 75 -9.01 22.01 -7.41
C LYS A 75 -10.02 21.02 -6.87
N GLN A 76 -11.29 21.28 -7.19
CA GLN A 76 -12.38 20.36 -6.87
C GLN A 76 -12.22 19.02 -7.59
N GLU A 77 -11.84 19.05 -8.87
CA GLU A 77 -11.62 17.87 -9.70
C GLU A 77 -10.12 17.74 -10.07
N LEU A 78 -9.58 16.54 -9.87
CA LEU A 78 -8.17 16.19 -10.09
C LEU A 78 -8.06 14.87 -10.87
N ASP A 79 -6.97 14.70 -11.61
CA ASP A 79 -6.70 13.44 -12.30
C ASP A 79 -6.43 12.33 -11.29
N CYS A 80 -6.94 11.13 -11.57
CA CYS A 80 -6.73 9.95 -10.74
C CYS A 80 -6.23 8.75 -11.55
N LEU A 81 -5.20 8.08 -11.05
CA LEU A 81 -4.69 6.83 -11.58
C LEU A 81 -4.63 5.76 -10.48
N ILE A 82 -5.15 4.57 -10.75
CA ILE A 82 -5.17 3.45 -9.81
C ILE A 82 -4.46 2.24 -10.40
N ARG A 83 -3.39 1.77 -9.78
CA ARG A 83 -2.74 0.50 -10.14
C ARG A 83 -3.23 -0.63 -9.25
N ILE A 84 -3.82 -1.65 -9.85
CA ILE A 84 -4.29 -2.86 -9.17
C ILE A 84 -3.23 -3.95 -9.32
N SER A 85 -2.82 -4.54 -8.20
CA SER A 85 -1.74 -5.53 -8.18
C SER A 85 -1.93 -6.61 -7.13
N ASN A 86 -1.17 -7.69 -7.24
CA ASN A 86 -0.95 -8.60 -6.11
C ASN A 86 0.18 -8.05 -5.23
N ALA A 87 0.23 -8.33 -3.93
CA ALA A 87 1.28 -7.85 -3.02
C ALA A 87 2.64 -8.56 -3.18
N HIS A 88 2.67 -9.70 -3.86
CA HIS A 88 3.84 -10.56 -3.91
C HIS A 88 5.06 -9.95 -4.64
N MET A 89 6.26 -10.34 -4.20
CA MET A 89 7.57 -9.91 -4.77
C MET A 89 7.92 -10.60 -6.08
N LYS A 90 7.10 -11.57 -6.51
CA LYS A 90 7.23 -12.26 -7.78
C LYS A 90 5.94 -12.28 -8.55
N LEU A 91 6.04 -12.52 -9.85
CA LEU A 91 4.87 -12.84 -10.68
C LEU A 91 4.13 -14.06 -10.11
N VAL A 92 2.82 -13.89 -9.88
CA VAL A 92 1.91 -14.94 -9.41
C VAL A 92 0.84 -15.24 -10.46
N SER A 93 0.43 -16.50 -10.52
CA SER A 93 -0.70 -16.93 -11.34
C SER A 93 -2.01 -16.33 -10.82
N GLN A 94 -2.89 -15.93 -11.73
CA GLN A 94 -4.20 -15.36 -11.37
C GLN A 94 -5.20 -16.41 -10.90
N LYS A 95 -5.00 -17.70 -11.25
CA LYS A 95 -5.94 -18.78 -10.94
C LYS A 95 -5.82 -19.32 -9.50
N ARG A 96 -4.68 -19.10 -8.84
CA ARG A 96 -4.36 -19.65 -7.51
C ARG A 96 -3.53 -18.63 -6.74
N THR A 97 -4.12 -17.48 -6.47
CA THR A 97 -3.46 -16.42 -5.72
C THR A 97 -4.13 -16.18 -4.38
N ILE A 98 -3.32 -15.92 -3.37
CA ILE A 98 -3.82 -15.40 -2.09
C ILE A 98 -4.34 -13.99 -2.36
N PRO A 99 -5.52 -13.60 -1.83
CA PRO A 99 -6.12 -12.29 -2.06
C PRO A 99 -5.41 -11.21 -1.23
N ALA A 100 -4.11 -11.04 -1.46
CA ALA A 100 -3.31 -9.94 -0.95
C ALA A 100 -3.14 -8.95 -2.09
N TYR A 101 -4.02 -7.97 -2.16
CA TYR A 101 -4.12 -7.04 -3.27
C TYR A 101 -3.60 -5.66 -2.89
N GLY A 102 -2.86 -5.05 -3.81
CA GLY A 102 -2.52 -3.64 -3.79
C GLY A 102 -3.45 -2.84 -4.70
N PHE A 103 -3.80 -1.64 -4.26
CA PHE A 103 -4.67 -0.70 -4.97
C PHE A 103 -4.09 0.70 -4.79
N SER A 104 -3.04 0.97 -5.56
CA SER A 104 -2.24 2.19 -5.40
C SER A 104 -2.88 3.33 -6.18
N VAL A 105 -3.31 4.37 -5.47
CA VAL A 105 -3.95 5.56 -6.05
C VAL A 105 -2.94 6.69 -6.16
N LYS A 106 -2.95 7.38 -7.30
CA LYS A 106 -2.24 8.63 -7.55
C LYS A 106 -3.26 9.69 -7.94
N ILE A 107 -3.29 10.80 -7.22
CA ILE A 107 -4.09 11.98 -7.52
C ILE A 107 -3.13 13.10 -7.91
N SER A 108 -3.40 13.76 -9.03
CA SER A 108 -2.52 14.79 -9.60
C SER A 108 -3.30 15.96 -10.18
N ASP A 109 -2.68 17.13 -10.16
CA ASP A 109 -3.07 18.24 -11.03
C ASP A 109 -2.03 18.31 -12.17
N LYS A 110 -2.42 17.87 -13.36
CA LYS A 110 -1.51 17.74 -14.51
C LYS A 110 -0.31 16.85 -14.17
N ALA A 111 0.90 17.42 -14.10
CA ALA A 111 2.13 16.70 -13.81
C ALA A 111 2.45 16.64 -12.31
N ASP A 112 1.80 17.47 -11.50
CA ASP A 112 2.11 17.61 -10.08
C ASP A 112 1.34 16.56 -9.28
N THR A 113 2.07 15.73 -8.53
CA THR A 113 1.47 14.72 -7.65
C THR A 113 0.97 15.40 -6.37
N ILE A 114 -0.34 15.34 -6.14
CA ILE A 114 -0.96 15.81 -4.90
C ILE A 114 -0.91 14.70 -3.86
N ALA A 115 -1.31 13.49 -4.25
CA ALA A 115 -1.34 12.33 -3.37
C ALA A 115 -0.97 11.02 -4.07
N ASN A 116 -0.21 10.20 -3.36
CA ASN A 116 0.07 8.79 -3.62
C ASN A 116 -0.38 7.99 -2.40
N PHE A 117 -1.38 7.15 -2.60
CA PHE A 117 -1.93 6.25 -1.60
C PHE A 117 -1.74 4.80 -2.05
N PRO A 118 -0.61 4.17 -1.70
CA PRO A 118 -0.39 2.74 -1.86
C PRO A 118 -1.22 1.94 -0.84
N LEU A 119 -2.50 1.75 -1.15
CA LEU A 119 -3.47 1.05 -0.31
C LEU A 119 -3.46 -0.46 -0.59
N VAL A 120 -4.00 -1.24 0.35
CA VAL A 120 -4.13 -2.69 0.24
C VAL A 120 -5.47 -3.19 0.81
N ASN A 121 -5.93 -4.36 0.41
CA ASN A 121 -7.23 -4.90 0.83
C ASN A 121 -7.27 -5.49 2.26
N PHE A 122 -6.35 -5.05 3.12
CA PHE A 122 -6.25 -5.51 4.49
C PHE A 122 -5.90 -4.34 5.42
N PRO A 123 -6.63 -4.10 6.51
CA PRO A 123 -6.58 -2.82 7.22
C PRO A 123 -5.46 -2.69 8.27
N LEU A 124 -4.74 -3.78 8.57
CA LEU A 124 -3.77 -3.84 9.66
C LEU A 124 -2.42 -4.39 9.20
N PHE A 125 -1.36 -4.09 9.97
CA PHE A 125 -0.04 -4.66 9.74
C PHE A 125 0.43 -5.44 10.96
N PRO A 126 0.93 -6.68 10.79
CA PRO A 126 1.15 -7.58 11.91
C PRO A 126 2.37 -7.25 12.79
N ILE A 127 3.29 -6.38 12.35
CA ILE A 127 4.56 -6.14 13.03
C ILE A 127 4.68 -4.66 13.40
N ASN A 128 4.81 -4.36 14.70
CA ASN A 128 5.01 -2.97 15.16
C ASN A 128 6.48 -2.63 15.43
N ASN A 129 7.34 -3.64 15.64
CA ASN A 129 8.75 -3.41 15.94
C ASN A 129 9.56 -3.16 14.66
N VAL A 130 9.94 -1.90 14.44
CA VAL A 130 10.71 -1.42 13.28
C VAL A 130 12.00 -2.23 13.05
N SER A 131 12.83 -2.40 14.08
CA SER A 131 14.10 -3.14 13.98
C SER A 131 13.90 -4.59 13.54
N ARG A 132 12.85 -5.27 14.03
CA ARG A 132 12.53 -6.66 13.66
C ARG A 132 11.95 -6.74 12.26
N PHE A 133 11.06 -5.82 11.91
CA PHE A 133 10.53 -5.70 10.56
C PHE A 133 11.66 -5.55 9.54
N LEU A 134 12.59 -4.61 9.75
CA LEU A 134 13.74 -4.42 8.87
C LEU A 134 14.61 -5.69 8.76
N LYS A 135 14.86 -6.40 9.86
CA LYS A 135 15.62 -7.66 9.83
C LYS A 135 14.92 -8.76 9.02
N ILE A 136 13.60 -8.89 9.16
CA ILE A 136 12.79 -9.83 8.37
C ILE A 136 12.89 -9.42 6.90
N PHE A 137 12.64 -8.17 6.58
CA PHE A 137 12.64 -7.65 5.21
C PHE A 137 14.01 -7.81 4.51
N ILE A 138 15.11 -7.51 5.21
CA ILE A 138 16.48 -7.78 4.76
C ILE A 138 16.68 -9.26 4.45
N ALA A 139 16.21 -10.16 5.33
CA ALA A 139 16.37 -11.60 5.15
C ALA A 139 15.52 -12.12 3.99
N ILE A 140 14.29 -11.61 3.79
CA ILE A 140 13.43 -11.94 2.64
C ILE A 140 14.14 -11.56 1.32
N ASN A 141 14.60 -10.31 1.23
CA ASN A 141 15.28 -9.83 0.03
C ASN A 141 16.53 -10.65 -0.31
N ARG A 142 17.34 -10.97 0.71
CA ARG A 142 18.53 -11.83 0.53
C ARG A 142 18.17 -13.29 0.22
N PHE A 143 17.07 -13.81 0.74
CA PHE A 143 16.57 -15.13 0.40
C PHE A 143 16.23 -15.21 -1.09
N PHE A 144 15.47 -14.25 -1.61
CA PHE A 144 15.08 -14.30 -3.02
C PHE A 144 16.21 -13.94 -4.00
N ALA A 145 17.15 -13.07 -3.61
CA ALA A 145 18.26 -12.63 -4.47
C ALA A 145 19.57 -13.44 -4.32
N GLY A 146 19.62 -14.35 -3.34
CA GLY A 146 20.83 -15.09 -2.92
C GLY A 146 20.97 -16.46 -3.56
N ASN A 147 22.17 -17.04 -3.44
CA ASN A 147 22.47 -18.43 -3.82
C ASN A 147 21.90 -19.43 -2.79
N ILE A 148 22.05 -20.74 -3.04
CA ILE A 148 21.47 -21.80 -2.20
C ILE A 148 21.90 -21.70 -0.72
N LEU A 149 23.18 -21.42 -0.47
CA LEU A 149 23.70 -21.28 0.89
C LEU A 149 23.11 -20.03 1.57
N GLN A 150 23.07 -18.90 0.86
CA GLN A 150 22.43 -17.68 1.37
C GLN A 150 20.94 -17.91 1.66
N LYS A 151 20.22 -18.66 0.82
CA LYS A 151 18.81 -19.00 1.06
C LYS A 151 18.64 -19.75 2.37
N PHE A 152 19.43 -20.79 2.62
CA PHE A 152 19.38 -21.56 3.86
C PHE A 152 19.62 -20.67 5.09
N TRP A 153 20.69 -19.88 5.11
CA TRP A 153 20.99 -18.99 6.25
C TRP A 153 19.94 -17.91 6.48
N ASN A 154 19.37 -17.35 5.39
CA ASN A 154 18.32 -16.35 5.52
C ASN A 154 16.99 -16.97 5.95
N LEU A 155 16.69 -18.21 5.57
CA LEU A 155 15.54 -18.95 6.09
C LEU A 155 15.62 -19.09 7.62
N MET A 156 16.78 -19.47 8.16
CA MET A 156 16.99 -19.53 9.62
C MET A 156 16.85 -18.16 10.30
N LYS A 157 17.27 -17.07 9.64
CA LYS A 157 17.07 -15.71 10.16
C LYS A 157 15.60 -15.29 10.12
N LEU A 158 14.87 -15.69 9.09
CA LEU A 158 13.44 -15.45 8.95
C LEU A 158 12.69 -16.14 10.07
N THR A 159 12.86 -17.47 10.23
CA THR A 159 12.17 -18.25 11.28
C THR A 159 12.42 -17.65 12.66
N LYS A 160 13.68 -17.32 13.00
CA LYS A 160 14.01 -16.67 14.28
C LYS A 160 13.31 -15.32 14.47
N ASN A 161 13.34 -14.42 13.48
CA ASN A 161 12.73 -13.10 13.66
C ASN A 161 11.20 -13.16 13.62
N PHE A 162 10.61 -14.04 12.80
CA PHE A 162 9.17 -14.30 12.79
C PHE A 162 8.67 -14.82 14.14
N PHE A 163 9.37 -15.79 14.74
CA PHE A 163 9.05 -16.28 16.08
C PHE A 163 9.01 -15.14 17.10
N LEU A 164 9.99 -14.22 17.05
CA LEU A 164 10.08 -13.09 17.98
C LEU A 164 9.00 -12.02 17.78
N VAL A 165 8.40 -11.91 16.59
CA VAL A 165 7.26 -10.99 16.34
C VAL A 165 5.91 -11.69 16.42
N SER A 166 5.89 -13.02 16.55
CA SER A 166 4.66 -13.82 16.56
C SER A 166 3.60 -13.37 17.57
N PRO A 167 3.93 -12.87 18.78
CA PRO A 167 2.91 -12.36 19.70
C PRO A 167 2.07 -11.22 19.09
N SER A 168 2.65 -10.41 18.19
CA SER A 168 1.92 -9.33 17.51
C SER A 168 0.85 -9.84 16.54
N PHE A 169 0.99 -11.09 16.07
CA PHE A 169 0.02 -11.73 15.16
C PHE A 169 -1.24 -12.16 15.90
N PHE A 170 -1.16 -12.41 17.20
CA PHE A 170 -2.29 -12.83 18.03
C PHE A 170 -3.07 -11.66 18.64
N HIS A 171 -2.79 -10.41 18.24
CA HIS A 171 -3.60 -9.28 18.67
C HIS A 171 -5.06 -9.47 18.19
N PRO A 172 -6.09 -9.31 19.05
CA PRO A 172 -7.46 -9.66 18.71
C PRO A 172 -7.99 -8.97 17.44
N SER A 173 -7.67 -7.68 17.26
CA SER A 173 -8.05 -6.95 16.04
C SER A 173 -7.44 -7.57 14.78
N PHE A 174 -6.17 -7.99 14.84
CA PHE A 174 -5.48 -8.57 13.70
C PHE A 174 -6.10 -9.92 13.33
N MET A 175 -6.32 -10.79 14.33
CA MET A 175 -6.94 -12.09 14.13
C MET A 175 -8.35 -11.97 13.55
N ALA A 176 -9.17 -11.04 14.07
CA ALA A 176 -10.52 -10.81 13.55
C ALA A 176 -10.51 -10.43 12.06
N GLU A 177 -9.61 -9.55 11.64
CA GLU A 177 -9.48 -9.16 10.23
C GLU A 177 -8.92 -10.30 9.36
N VAL A 178 -8.01 -11.14 9.88
CA VAL A 178 -7.56 -12.36 9.18
C VAL A 178 -8.75 -13.29 8.93
N PHE A 179 -9.59 -13.55 9.94
CA PHE A 179 -10.78 -14.39 9.77
C PHE A 179 -11.75 -13.81 8.74
N LYS A 180 -12.01 -12.50 8.76
CA LYS A 180 -12.83 -11.83 7.74
C LYS A 180 -12.26 -11.99 6.34
N LEU A 181 -10.94 -11.82 6.16
CA LEU A 181 -10.29 -11.99 4.86
C LEU A 181 -10.41 -13.44 4.35
N LEU A 182 -10.26 -14.43 5.24
CA LEU A 182 -10.42 -15.85 4.88
C LEU A 182 -11.84 -16.18 4.41
N ILE A 183 -12.86 -15.63 5.06
CA ILE A 183 -14.27 -15.79 4.66
C ILE A 183 -14.51 -15.14 3.29
N ASN A 184 -13.94 -13.95 3.08
CA ASN A 184 -14.15 -13.12 1.90
C ASN A 184 -13.10 -13.34 0.81
N GLN A 185 -12.30 -14.40 0.88
CA GLN A 185 -11.11 -14.57 0.02
C GLN A 185 -11.42 -14.69 -1.47
N ASN A 186 -12.65 -15.08 -1.81
CA ASN A 186 -13.15 -15.25 -3.17
C ASN A 186 -13.99 -14.06 -3.64
N ASN A 187 -14.06 -12.97 -2.88
CA ASN A 187 -14.79 -11.79 -3.31
C ASN A 187 -14.14 -11.17 -4.55
N PHE A 188 -14.95 -10.49 -5.36
CA PHE A 188 -14.46 -9.77 -6.51
C PHE A 188 -13.46 -8.70 -6.07
N ILE A 189 -12.31 -8.63 -6.73
CA ILE A 189 -11.24 -7.68 -6.38
C ILE A 189 -11.73 -6.23 -6.27
N LEU A 190 -12.62 -5.76 -7.15
CA LEU A 190 -13.14 -4.38 -7.09
C LEU A 190 -14.20 -4.16 -6.00
N SER A 191 -14.63 -5.22 -5.29
CA SER A 191 -15.61 -5.12 -4.20
C SER A 191 -14.97 -4.96 -2.82
N PHE A 192 -13.63 -5.04 -2.72
CA PHE A 192 -12.94 -4.87 -1.44
C PHE A 192 -12.82 -3.40 -1.05
N ASP A 193 -12.88 -3.15 0.26
CA ASP A 193 -12.31 -1.94 0.85
C ASP A 193 -10.78 -1.99 0.76
N TYR A 194 -10.16 -0.84 0.48
CA TYR A 194 -8.71 -0.70 0.43
C TYR A 194 -8.22 0.31 1.45
N HIS A 195 -7.21 -0.06 2.23
CA HIS A 195 -6.81 0.65 3.44
C HIS A 195 -5.38 1.14 3.37
N SER A 196 -5.13 2.25 4.05
CA SER A 196 -3.79 2.83 4.16
C SER A 196 -2.89 2.07 5.13
N ILE A 197 -3.48 1.25 6.01
CA ILE A 197 -2.88 0.59 7.18
C ILE A 197 -2.34 1.61 8.19
N GLY A 198 -1.31 2.35 7.78
CA GLY A 198 -0.68 3.39 8.58
C GLY A 198 -1.42 4.72 8.50
N VAL A 199 -0.97 5.63 9.35
CA VAL A 199 -1.51 6.98 9.50
C VAL A 199 -0.92 7.89 8.43
N TYR A 200 -1.69 8.91 8.08
CA TYR A 200 -1.36 10.00 7.17
C TYR A 200 -1.68 11.33 7.84
N ARG A 201 -1.00 12.39 7.41
CA ARG A 201 -1.44 13.76 7.65
C ARG A 201 -2.68 14.03 6.80
N LEU A 202 -3.54 14.89 7.33
CA LEU A 202 -4.59 15.59 6.61
C LEU A 202 -4.55 17.02 7.12
N GLY A 203 -3.84 17.89 6.40
CA GLY A 203 -3.39 19.17 6.92
C GLY A 203 -2.45 18.96 8.11
N ASN A 204 -2.90 19.43 9.28
CA ASN A 204 -2.18 19.24 10.55
C ASN A 204 -2.67 18.04 11.35
N HIS A 205 -3.73 17.35 10.93
CA HIS A 205 -4.37 16.29 11.70
C HIS A 205 -3.93 14.90 11.27
N LEU A 206 -4.12 13.92 12.14
CA LEU A 206 -3.79 12.51 11.88
C LEU A 206 -5.02 11.72 11.44
N VAL A 207 -4.89 10.99 10.33
CA VAL A 207 -5.97 10.15 9.80
C VAL A 207 -5.50 8.78 9.30
N LYS A 208 -6.41 7.81 9.29
CA LYS A 208 -6.32 6.63 8.41
C LYS A 208 -7.19 6.83 7.18
N LEU A 209 -6.76 6.30 6.04
CA LEU A 209 -7.50 6.39 4.78
C LEU A 209 -8.11 5.03 4.43
N LYS A 210 -9.28 5.08 3.80
CA LYS A 210 -9.97 3.93 3.22
C LYS A 210 -10.61 4.31 1.89
N LEU A 211 -10.50 3.45 0.89
CA LEU A 211 -11.33 3.50 -0.32
C LEU A 211 -12.44 2.46 -0.21
N VAL A 212 -13.67 2.90 -0.49
CA VAL A 212 -14.86 2.04 -0.45
C VAL A 212 -15.53 2.05 -1.82
N PRO A 213 -15.67 0.90 -2.50
CA PRO A 213 -16.35 0.82 -3.79
C PRO A 213 -17.86 1.03 -3.65
N LYS A 214 -18.46 1.80 -4.57
CA LYS A 214 -19.92 1.99 -4.62
C LYS A 214 -20.57 0.95 -5.52
N ASN A 215 -21.63 0.31 -5.02
CA ASN A 215 -22.54 -0.54 -5.80
C ASN A 215 -21.85 -1.69 -6.58
N VAL A 216 -20.74 -2.22 -6.08
CA VAL A 216 -20.02 -3.33 -6.72
C VAL A 216 -20.50 -4.67 -6.18
N PRO A 217 -20.85 -5.65 -7.04
CA PRO A 217 -21.22 -6.97 -6.58
C PRO A 217 -20.03 -7.66 -5.91
N THR A 218 -20.29 -8.33 -4.78
CA THR A 218 -19.23 -9.04 -4.02
C THR A 218 -18.70 -10.26 -4.76
N LYS A 219 -19.45 -10.82 -5.71
CA LYS A 219 -19.10 -12.02 -6.48
C LYS A 219 -19.39 -11.79 -7.95
N ILE A 220 -18.55 -12.37 -8.80
CA ILE A 220 -18.72 -12.38 -10.26
C ILE A 220 -18.34 -13.75 -10.82
N ASP A 221 -18.93 -14.10 -11.96
CA ASP A 221 -18.66 -15.36 -12.66
C ASP A 221 -17.50 -15.20 -13.66
N GLU A 222 -16.31 -14.90 -13.14
CA GLU A 222 -15.06 -14.88 -13.90
C GLU A 222 -13.87 -15.15 -12.98
N ASN A 223 -13.14 -16.23 -13.24
CA ASN A 223 -12.05 -16.69 -12.39
C ASN A 223 -10.72 -15.98 -12.66
N ARG A 224 -10.54 -15.36 -13.84
CA ARG A 224 -9.31 -14.65 -14.21
C ARG A 224 -9.42 -13.18 -13.82
N ILE A 225 -8.68 -12.78 -12.78
CA ILE A 225 -8.77 -11.45 -12.14
C ILE A 225 -8.74 -10.29 -13.15
N ASP A 226 -7.80 -10.26 -14.09
CA ASP A 226 -7.69 -9.20 -15.09
C ASP A 226 -8.87 -9.13 -16.08
N ILE A 227 -9.39 -10.28 -16.54
CA ILE A 227 -10.61 -10.32 -17.37
C ILE A 227 -11.81 -9.85 -16.55
N SER A 228 -11.88 -10.29 -15.30
CA SER A 228 -12.97 -9.99 -14.39
C SER A 228 -13.15 -8.47 -14.19
N ILE A 229 -12.03 -7.75 -14.03
CA ILE A 229 -11.98 -6.28 -13.98
C ILE A 229 -12.43 -5.69 -15.32
N LYS A 230 -11.86 -6.17 -16.44
CA LYS A 230 -12.15 -5.66 -17.78
C LYS A 230 -13.64 -5.83 -18.15
N ASN A 231 -14.23 -6.97 -17.86
CA ASN A 231 -15.62 -7.26 -18.18
C ASN A 231 -16.57 -6.45 -17.31
N TYR A 232 -16.25 -6.27 -16.02
CA TYR A 232 -17.05 -5.41 -15.15
C TYR A 232 -17.10 -3.97 -15.66
N LEU A 233 -15.94 -3.37 -15.95
CA LEU A 233 -15.83 -1.97 -16.38
C LEU A 233 -16.36 -1.69 -17.80
N LYS A 234 -16.61 -2.73 -18.62
CA LYS A 234 -17.27 -2.55 -19.92
C LYS A 234 -18.75 -2.21 -19.79
N ASN A 235 -19.39 -2.68 -18.72
CA ASN A 235 -20.84 -2.69 -18.59
C ASN A 235 -21.32 -1.91 -17.35
N ASN A 236 -20.41 -1.39 -16.54
CA ASN A 236 -20.73 -0.75 -15.27
C ASN A 236 -19.81 0.45 -15.05
N ASP A 237 -20.38 1.51 -14.48
CA ASP A 237 -19.60 2.57 -13.87
C ASP A 237 -18.93 2.06 -12.59
N TYR A 238 -17.72 2.54 -12.32
CA TYR A 238 -17.00 2.19 -11.11
C TYR A 238 -16.59 3.45 -10.36
N GLU A 239 -17.24 3.65 -9.21
CA GLU A 239 -17.00 4.76 -8.31
C GLU A 239 -16.48 4.26 -6.95
N LEU A 240 -15.62 5.06 -6.32
CA LEU A 240 -15.03 4.78 -5.02
C LEU A 240 -15.12 6.02 -4.13
N GLU A 241 -15.45 5.84 -2.84
CA GLU A 241 -15.34 6.91 -1.85
C GLU A 241 -13.97 6.88 -1.20
N LEU A 242 -13.27 8.01 -1.23
CA LEU A 242 -12.12 8.23 -0.37
C LEU A 242 -12.62 8.72 0.98
N MET A 243 -12.42 7.89 1.99
CA MET A 243 -12.83 8.15 3.36
C MET A 243 -11.62 8.31 4.28
N VAL A 244 -11.78 9.12 5.32
CA VAL A 244 -10.79 9.33 6.37
C VAL A 244 -11.38 9.05 7.74
N GLN A 245 -10.59 8.51 8.65
CA GLN A 245 -10.93 8.32 10.05
C GLN A 245 -9.93 9.14 10.88
N TYR A 246 -10.39 10.08 11.70
CA TYR A 246 -9.53 10.97 12.48
C TYR A 246 -9.02 10.31 13.77
N CYS A 247 -7.82 10.72 14.20
CA CYS A 247 -7.28 10.41 15.52
C CYS A 247 -7.74 11.47 16.54
N TYR A 248 -8.40 11.03 17.61
CA TYR A 248 -8.82 11.87 18.74
C TYR A 248 -8.02 11.57 20.00
N ASP A 249 -7.53 10.34 20.14
CA ASP A 249 -6.72 9.88 21.26
C ASP A 249 -5.76 8.75 20.84
N LEU A 250 -4.51 8.81 21.30
CA LEU A 250 -3.47 7.84 20.89
C LEU A 250 -3.64 6.47 21.53
N GLU A 251 -4.51 6.34 22.54
CA GLU A 251 -4.79 5.06 23.18
C GLU A 251 -5.65 4.19 22.25
N ASN A 252 -6.76 4.71 21.75
CA ASN A 252 -7.68 4.01 20.86
C ASN A 252 -7.26 4.08 19.40
N GLN A 253 -6.61 5.18 18.98
CA GLN A 253 -6.14 5.39 17.61
C GLN A 253 -4.61 5.54 17.54
N PRO A 254 -3.82 4.52 17.95
CA PRO A 254 -2.37 4.64 17.98
C PRO A 254 -1.78 4.75 16.56
N VAL A 255 -0.75 5.59 16.44
CA VAL A 255 0.00 5.80 15.19
C VAL A 255 0.95 4.63 14.89
N ASN A 256 1.71 4.19 15.89
CA ASN A 256 2.81 3.22 15.74
C ASN A 256 2.43 1.78 16.15
N GLN A 257 1.15 1.51 16.43
CA GLN A 257 0.62 0.17 16.66
C GLN A 257 -0.34 -0.19 15.52
N LEU A 258 0.20 -0.79 14.46
CA LEU A 258 -0.50 -1.06 13.21
C LEU A 258 -1.32 -2.36 13.22
N ASN A 259 -1.18 -3.20 14.24
CA ASN A 259 -1.98 -4.42 14.43
C ASN A 259 -3.26 -4.19 15.25
N LYS A 260 -3.57 -2.94 15.63
CA LYS A 260 -4.76 -2.55 16.38
C LYS A 260 -5.74 -1.77 15.49
N MET A 261 -7.01 -2.18 15.52
CA MET A 261 -8.07 -1.43 14.85
C MET A 261 -8.38 -0.16 15.65
N TRP A 262 -8.54 0.96 14.95
CA TRP A 262 -8.97 2.21 15.57
C TRP A 262 -10.44 2.11 15.97
N LYS A 263 -10.78 2.61 17.16
CA LYS A 263 -12.14 2.62 17.72
C LYS A 263 -12.60 4.06 17.96
N ASN A 264 -13.88 4.27 18.25
CA ASN A 264 -14.43 5.58 18.70
C ASN A 264 -14.16 6.74 17.73
N SER A 265 -14.05 6.44 16.44
CA SER A 265 -13.86 7.41 15.37
C SER A 265 -14.50 6.83 14.12
N GLU A 266 -15.33 7.60 13.44
CA GLU A 266 -16.02 7.15 12.23
C GLU A 266 -15.26 7.55 10.98
N PHE A 267 -15.48 6.80 9.89
CA PHE A 267 -15.00 7.19 8.58
C PHE A 267 -15.93 8.24 7.98
N VAL A 268 -15.35 9.35 7.53
CA VAL A 268 -16.07 10.41 6.81
C VAL A 268 -15.57 10.49 5.37
N SER A 269 -16.49 10.64 4.42
CA SER A 269 -16.15 10.77 3.00
C SER A 269 -15.56 12.16 2.71
N ILE A 270 -14.40 12.20 2.04
CA ILE A 270 -13.72 13.45 1.65
C ILE A 270 -13.76 13.69 0.14
N GLY A 271 -14.18 12.68 -0.63
CA GLY A 271 -14.34 12.81 -2.07
C GLY A 271 -14.66 11.48 -2.73
N THR A 272 -15.00 11.55 -4.01
CA THR A 272 -15.33 10.39 -4.84
C THR A 272 -14.35 10.28 -6.00
N ILE A 273 -13.87 9.07 -6.28
CA ILE A 273 -13.14 8.75 -7.50
C ILE A 273 -14.11 8.12 -8.50
N LYS A 274 -14.13 8.61 -9.72
CA LYS A 274 -14.91 8.06 -10.84
C LYS A 274 -13.98 7.53 -11.91
N ILE A 275 -14.08 6.24 -12.21
CA ILE A 275 -13.22 5.60 -13.22
C ILE A 275 -13.82 5.77 -14.61
N THR A 276 -13.00 6.22 -15.56
CA THR A 276 -13.42 6.51 -16.94
C THR A 276 -12.73 5.60 -17.96
N GLU A 277 -11.56 5.06 -17.62
CA GLU A 277 -10.74 4.30 -18.57
C GLU A 277 -9.99 3.16 -17.88
N LEU A 278 -9.88 2.03 -18.60
CA LEU A 278 -9.00 0.93 -18.24
C LEU A 278 -7.76 0.93 -19.14
N ILE A 279 -6.60 0.91 -18.51
CA ILE A 279 -5.29 0.76 -19.12
C ILE A 279 -4.83 -0.70 -18.95
N ASP A 280 -4.34 -1.29 -20.05
CA ASP A 280 -3.86 -2.67 -20.04
C ASP A 280 -2.71 -2.88 -19.05
N LYS A 281 -2.74 -4.03 -18.37
CA LYS A 281 -1.74 -4.40 -17.34
C LYS A 281 -0.31 -4.49 -17.87
N ASN A 282 -0.11 -4.69 -19.18
CA ASN A 282 1.20 -4.80 -19.82
C ASN A 282 1.72 -3.45 -20.33
N ASN A 283 1.01 -2.35 -20.08
CA ASN A 283 1.46 -1.02 -20.49
C ASN A 283 2.76 -0.65 -19.77
N GLN A 284 3.85 -0.51 -20.54
CA GLN A 284 5.19 -0.26 -20.01
C GLN A 284 5.32 1.10 -19.31
N TRP A 285 4.54 2.11 -19.72
CA TRP A 285 4.53 3.40 -19.05
C TRP A 285 4.09 3.25 -17.58
N VAL A 286 3.09 2.42 -17.31
CA VAL A 286 2.63 2.12 -15.94
C VAL A 286 3.72 1.42 -15.12
N GLU A 287 4.50 0.53 -15.74
CA GLU A 287 5.62 -0.13 -15.05
C GLU A 287 6.64 0.91 -14.54
N ASN A 288 6.83 1.99 -15.31
CA ASN A 288 7.74 3.08 -14.98
C ASN A 288 7.19 4.12 -13.98
N LEU A 289 5.99 3.93 -13.46
CA LEU A 289 5.42 4.80 -12.42
C LEU A 289 5.95 4.49 -11.01
N SER A 290 6.00 5.55 -10.21
CA SER A 290 6.19 5.53 -8.76
C SER A 290 4.85 5.81 -8.07
N PHE A 291 4.55 5.05 -7.02
CA PHE A 291 3.45 5.29 -6.08
C PHE A 291 4.04 5.50 -4.67
N ASN A 292 5.16 6.23 -4.59
CA ASN A 292 5.81 6.54 -3.32
C ASN A 292 4.93 7.51 -2.51
N PRO A 293 4.45 7.13 -1.32
CA PRO A 293 3.57 8.01 -0.55
C PRO A 293 4.30 9.24 0.04
N PHE A 294 5.62 9.31 -0.03
CA PHE A 294 6.38 10.50 0.35
C PHE A 294 6.54 11.52 -0.79
N GLU A 295 6.06 11.20 -2.01
CA GLU A 295 5.88 12.16 -3.10
C GLU A 295 4.60 13.01 -2.93
N ASN A 296 3.81 12.78 -1.88
CA ASN A 296 2.63 13.58 -1.54
C ASN A 296 3.05 15.00 -1.15
N ILE A 297 2.11 15.94 -1.30
CA ILE A 297 2.18 17.23 -0.59
C ILE A 297 2.35 16.99 0.92
N GLU A 298 2.92 17.96 1.62
CA GLU A 298 3.32 17.78 3.01
C GLU A 298 2.14 17.40 3.92
N GLU A 299 0.99 18.01 3.66
CA GLU A 299 -0.29 17.87 4.34
C GLU A 299 -0.92 16.48 4.17
N LEU A 300 -0.41 15.66 3.24
CA LEU A 300 -0.89 14.31 2.95
C LEU A 300 0.21 13.25 3.12
N ARG A 301 1.32 13.58 3.79
CA ARG A 301 2.42 12.62 3.99
C ARG A 301 2.07 11.54 5.03
N PRO A 302 2.62 10.32 4.89
CA PRO A 302 2.52 9.28 5.90
C PRO A 302 3.10 9.71 7.25
N VAL A 303 2.52 9.19 8.33
CA VAL A 303 2.98 9.37 9.71
C VAL A 303 3.16 8.01 10.38
N GLY A 304 4.27 7.83 11.08
CA GLY A 304 4.63 6.64 11.83
C GLY A 304 6.01 6.09 11.44
N ARG A 305 6.66 5.44 12.40
CA ARG A 305 8.03 4.92 12.27
C ARG A 305 8.17 3.86 11.18
N ILE A 306 7.20 2.94 11.04
CA ILE A 306 7.20 1.96 9.94
C ILE A 306 6.87 2.62 8.61
N GLN A 307 5.95 3.60 8.59
CA GLN A 307 5.62 4.37 7.40
C GLN A 307 6.87 5.13 6.90
N LYS A 308 7.66 5.72 7.80
CA LYS A 308 8.89 6.46 7.47
C LYS A 308 9.93 5.64 6.70
N LEU A 309 9.97 4.32 6.91
CA LEU A 309 10.87 3.42 6.17
C LEU A 309 10.57 3.38 4.67
N ARG A 310 9.31 3.64 4.29
CA ARG A 310 8.84 3.50 2.90
C ARG A 310 9.46 4.52 1.98
N ASP A 311 9.81 5.71 2.48
CA ASP A 311 10.39 6.77 1.66
C ASP A 311 11.63 6.28 0.89
N GLU A 312 12.65 5.85 1.65
CA GLU A 312 13.90 5.34 1.07
C GLU A 312 13.69 4.02 0.33
N ALA A 313 12.85 3.11 0.84
CA ALA A 313 12.58 1.84 0.18
C ALA A 313 11.99 2.03 -1.23
N TYR A 314 11.00 2.93 -1.38
CA TYR A 314 10.37 3.22 -2.66
C TYR A 314 11.34 3.95 -3.61
N LYS A 315 12.07 4.96 -3.13
CA LYS A 315 13.10 5.68 -3.91
C LYS A 315 14.16 4.72 -4.47
N ILE A 316 14.69 3.82 -3.64
CA ILE A 316 15.71 2.86 -4.06
C ILE A 316 15.15 1.84 -5.05
N SER A 317 13.94 1.30 -4.80
CA SER A 317 13.30 0.40 -5.75
C SER A 317 13.08 1.09 -7.11
N PHE A 318 12.53 2.31 -7.10
CA PHE A 318 12.25 3.08 -8.32
C PHE A 318 13.50 3.41 -9.13
N THR A 319 14.51 4.01 -8.51
CA THR A 319 15.78 4.38 -9.18
C THR A 319 16.50 3.15 -9.71
N THR A 320 16.52 2.04 -8.97
CA THR A 320 17.18 0.80 -9.42
C THR A 320 16.49 0.19 -10.64
N ARG A 321 15.15 0.30 -10.73
CA ARG A 321 14.39 -0.12 -11.92
C ARG A 321 14.73 0.73 -13.14
N LYS A 322 14.82 2.05 -12.95
CA LYS A 322 15.12 3.02 -14.02
C LYS A 322 16.57 2.99 -14.51
N ASN A 323 17.54 2.61 -13.67
CA ASN A 323 18.98 2.62 -14.00
C ASN A 323 19.43 1.56 -15.03
N ASN A 324 18.56 1.08 -15.92
CA ASN A 324 18.93 0.41 -17.16
C ASN A 324 18.23 1.16 -18.30
N GLY A 325 19.01 1.93 -19.07
CA GLY A 325 18.54 2.85 -20.11
C GLY A 325 17.51 2.26 -21.08
N LEU A 326 16.37 2.93 -21.14
CA LEU A 326 15.91 3.61 -22.35
C LEU A 326 16.21 5.09 -22.19
#